data_AF-A0A1Y5K5Z1-F1
#
_entry.id   AF-A0A1Y5K5Z1-F1
#
_cell.length_a   1.000
_cell.length_b   1.000
_cell.length_c   1.000
_cell.angle_alpha   90.00
_cell.angle_beta   90.00
_cell.angle_gamma   90.00
#
_symmetry.space_group_name_H-M   'P 1'
#
loop_
_entity.id
_entity.type
_entity.pdbx_description
1 polymer ?
#
loop_
_entity_poly.entity_id
_entity_poly.type
_entity_poly.pdbx_seq_one_letter_code
_entity_poly.pdbx_strand_id
1 'polypeptide(L)'
;MDIQIWKDSMHTVMSIITTFALMAWPLIVMMSPMMLAAPGAQDSKTAVLSAMLFLLYPVAIFILLGLFEVNYLGFNGFLLAKISAVVVCVIFVVFGYSSLFINMVKGVPNSGYAVVNDTVYFSGNELTEADPDSFTTYDRQDYENEHSASLYASDKHSFYYFGKRVGNVDSRNITGRLIGHTLYWFNDTQVILRNQIIEAANPHTFASIDENWSYSETDGEYIIYYGDERLKPAEFDSFKVLFRAYAKDKSHLYYGADIIAPEADLKTFEILTTHYEFARDINNIYYLSGSETHAVEGLDPNTFKELKRSYIKDKSAVYYHSYSDGVQRISEADVTSFVVTDYDETTHSDAGDKNYYYMRGEIVAAKTDF
;
A
#
# COMPACT_ATOMS: atom_id res chain seq x y z
N MET A 1 -13.89 -65.74 -13.79
CA MET A 1 -12.52 -65.18 -13.64
C MET A 1 -12.40 -63.88 -14.42
N ASP A 2 -12.85 -63.84 -15.68
CA ASP A 2 -12.76 -62.64 -16.54
C ASP A 2 -13.53 -61.41 -16.07
N ILE A 3 -14.72 -61.58 -15.47
CA ILE A 3 -15.54 -60.44 -15.00
C ILE A 3 -14.89 -59.71 -13.82
N GLN A 4 -14.21 -60.44 -12.92
CA GLN A 4 -13.56 -59.85 -11.75
C GLN A 4 -12.28 -59.10 -12.17
N ILE A 5 -11.47 -59.69 -13.04
CA ILE A 5 -10.27 -59.06 -13.60
C ILE A 5 -10.63 -57.79 -14.38
N TRP A 6 -11.76 -57.81 -15.12
CA TRP A 6 -12.26 -56.65 -15.84
C TRP A 6 -12.72 -55.53 -14.90
N LYS A 7 -13.43 -55.87 -13.82
CA LYS A 7 -13.81 -54.91 -12.77
C LYS A 7 -12.59 -54.30 -12.08
N ASP A 8 -11.62 -55.12 -11.69
CA ASP A 8 -10.40 -54.65 -11.00
C ASP A 8 -9.54 -53.76 -11.92
N SER A 9 -9.46 -54.10 -13.21
CA SER A 9 -8.82 -53.26 -14.23
C SER A 9 -9.55 -51.93 -14.41
N MET A 10 -10.88 -51.94 -14.45
CA MET A 10 -11.71 -50.74 -14.56
C MET A 10 -11.58 -49.82 -13.34
N HIS A 11 -11.56 -50.37 -12.12
CA HIS A 11 -11.32 -49.60 -10.90
C HIS A 11 -9.95 -48.92 -10.89
N THR A 12 -8.92 -49.61 -11.37
CA THR A 12 -7.56 -49.08 -11.47
C THR A 12 -7.48 -47.93 -12.47
N VAL A 13 -8.04 -48.12 -13.66
CA VAL A 13 -8.10 -47.07 -14.70
C VAL A 13 -8.87 -45.84 -14.21
N MET A 14 -10.04 -46.04 -13.61
CA MET A 14 -10.85 -44.94 -13.06
C MET A 14 -10.14 -44.22 -11.92
N SER A 15 -9.39 -44.93 -11.08
CA SER A 15 -8.60 -44.32 -10.01
C SER A 15 -7.46 -43.45 -10.57
N ILE A 16 -6.74 -43.93 -11.59
CA ILE A 16 -5.69 -43.15 -12.25
C ILE A 16 -6.26 -41.86 -12.85
N ILE A 17 -7.37 -41.97 -13.60
CA ILE A 17 -8.07 -40.81 -14.18
C ILE A 17 -8.48 -39.82 -13.09
N THR A 18 -9.07 -40.33 -11.99
CA THR A 18 -9.49 -39.51 -10.84
C THR A 18 -8.30 -38.77 -10.22
N THR A 19 -7.17 -39.44 -10.02
CA THR A 19 -5.96 -38.81 -9.48
C THR A 19 -5.49 -37.65 -10.36
N PHE A 20 -5.38 -37.85 -11.67
CA PHE A 20 -5.00 -36.77 -12.59
C PHE A 20 -6.02 -35.62 -12.59
N ALA A 21 -7.32 -35.95 -12.55
CA ALA A 21 -8.39 -34.97 -12.49
C ALA A 21 -8.34 -34.12 -11.21
N LEU A 22 -7.97 -34.72 -10.07
CA LEU A 22 -7.84 -34.03 -8.78
C LEU A 22 -6.50 -33.32 -8.58
N MET A 23 -5.41 -33.74 -9.23
CA MET A 23 -4.10 -33.10 -9.10
C MET A 23 -4.06 -31.67 -9.66
N ALA A 24 -4.86 -31.40 -10.70
CA ALA A 24 -4.99 -30.05 -11.26
C ALA A 24 -5.69 -29.09 -10.29
N TRP A 25 -6.50 -29.63 -9.38
CA TRP A 25 -7.41 -28.86 -8.54
C TRP A 25 -6.70 -27.91 -7.55
N PRO A 26 -5.72 -28.34 -6.73
CA PRO A 26 -5.01 -27.43 -5.82
C PRO A 26 -4.25 -26.30 -6.54
N LEU A 27 -3.67 -26.57 -7.71
CA LEU A 27 -2.94 -25.58 -8.50
C LEU A 27 -3.87 -24.45 -8.97
N ILE A 28 -5.10 -24.79 -9.37
CA ILE A 28 -6.08 -23.81 -9.86
C ILE A 28 -6.81 -23.13 -8.69
N VAL A 29 -7.02 -23.81 -7.55
CA VAL A 29 -7.54 -23.18 -6.32
C VAL A 29 -6.59 -22.09 -5.82
N MET A 30 -5.27 -22.30 -5.90
CA MET A 30 -4.29 -21.25 -5.56
C MET A 30 -4.38 -20.02 -6.48
N MET A 31 -4.85 -20.19 -7.72
CA MET A 31 -5.14 -19.08 -8.65
C MET A 31 -6.55 -18.50 -8.48
N SER A 32 -7.43 -19.13 -7.67
CA SER A 32 -8.84 -18.74 -7.53
C SER A 32 -9.11 -17.40 -6.85
N PRO A 33 -8.27 -16.88 -5.92
CA PRO A 33 -8.42 -15.50 -5.47
C PRO A 33 -8.42 -14.49 -6.63
N MET A 34 -7.75 -14.81 -7.75
CA MET A 34 -7.75 -13.96 -8.95
C MET A 34 -9.05 -13.99 -9.76
N MET A 35 -9.82 -15.08 -9.69
CA MET A 35 -11.08 -15.22 -10.44
C MET A 35 -12.12 -14.17 -10.02
N LEU A 36 -12.07 -13.75 -8.76
CA LEU A 36 -12.90 -12.66 -8.22
C LEU A 36 -12.12 -11.34 -8.03
N ALA A 37 -10.86 -11.28 -8.47
CA ALA A 37 -10.05 -10.06 -8.38
C ALA A 37 -10.28 -9.10 -9.56
N ALA A 38 -10.94 -9.55 -10.63
CA ALA A 38 -11.32 -8.67 -11.73
C ALA A 38 -12.37 -7.64 -11.25
N PRO A 39 -12.29 -6.36 -11.69
CA PRO A 39 -13.25 -5.34 -11.29
C PRO A 39 -14.70 -5.77 -11.56
N GLY A 40 -15.55 -5.66 -10.54
CA GLY A 40 -16.97 -6.05 -10.62
C GLY A 40 -17.25 -7.56 -10.61
N ALA A 41 -16.24 -8.42 -10.53
CA ALA A 41 -16.46 -9.87 -10.52
C ALA A 41 -17.22 -10.35 -9.26
N GLN A 42 -17.03 -9.70 -8.12
CA GLN A 42 -17.72 -10.03 -6.87
C GLN A 42 -19.23 -9.73 -6.90
N ASP A 43 -19.66 -8.82 -7.79
CA ASP A 43 -21.06 -8.47 -8.01
C ASP A 43 -21.70 -9.26 -9.17
N SER A 44 -20.87 -9.92 -9.99
CA SER A 44 -21.33 -10.71 -11.12
C SER A 44 -21.87 -12.07 -10.67
N LYS A 45 -23.17 -12.30 -10.89
CA LYS A 45 -23.82 -13.59 -10.63
C LYS A 45 -23.08 -14.74 -11.30
N THR A 46 -22.70 -14.54 -12.56
CA THR A 46 -22.00 -15.55 -13.35
C THR A 46 -20.63 -15.85 -12.75
N ALA A 47 -19.87 -14.84 -12.33
CA ALA A 47 -18.53 -15.04 -11.79
C ALA A 47 -18.57 -15.73 -10.41
N VAL A 48 -19.45 -15.27 -9.50
CA VAL A 48 -19.62 -15.88 -8.17
C VAL A 48 -20.08 -17.34 -8.29
N LEU A 49 -21.11 -17.60 -9.10
CA LEU A 49 -21.59 -18.97 -9.33
C LEU A 49 -20.53 -19.85 -9.99
N SER A 50 -19.79 -19.33 -10.98
CA SER A 50 -18.71 -20.07 -11.61
C SER A 50 -17.62 -20.42 -10.61
N ALA A 51 -17.26 -19.49 -9.73
CA ALA A 51 -16.28 -19.72 -8.67
C ALA A 51 -16.74 -20.81 -7.69
N MET A 52 -18.00 -20.75 -7.25
CA MET A 52 -18.55 -21.75 -6.33
C MET A 52 -18.71 -23.13 -6.99
N LEU A 53 -19.20 -23.20 -8.22
CA LEU A 53 -19.31 -24.45 -8.99
C LEU A 53 -17.94 -25.05 -9.26
N PHE A 54 -16.97 -24.20 -9.57
CA PHE A 54 -15.59 -24.59 -9.69
C PHE A 54 -15.14 -25.25 -8.39
N LEU A 55 -15.31 -24.58 -7.24
CA LEU A 55 -14.92 -25.11 -5.91
C LEU A 55 -15.58 -26.45 -5.53
N LEU A 56 -16.75 -26.76 -6.08
CA LEU A 56 -17.46 -28.02 -5.90
C LEU A 56 -16.93 -29.17 -6.79
N TYR A 57 -15.95 -28.93 -7.66
CA TYR A 57 -15.42 -29.90 -8.62
C TYR A 57 -15.03 -31.26 -8.01
N PRO A 58 -14.32 -31.35 -6.87
CA PRO A 58 -14.01 -32.64 -6.25
C PRO A 58 -15.26 -33.41 -5.81
N VAL A 59 -16.30 -32.70 -5.33
CA VAL A 59 -17.57 -33.31 -4.91
C VAL A 59 -18.24 -34.00 -6.09
N ALA A 60 -18.29 -33.33 -7.25
CA ALA A 60 -18.87 -33.89 -8.47
C ALA A 60 -18.14 -35.15 -8.95
N ILE A 61 -16.80 -35.15 -8.93
CA ILE A 61 -15.99 -36.33 -9.27
C ILE A 61 -16.32 -37.51 -8.37
N PHE A 62 -16.37 -37.30 -7.05
CA PHE A 62 -16.62 -38.39 -6.12
C PHE A 62 -18.06 -38.91 -6.17
N ILE A 63 -19.03 -38.07 -6.50
CA ILE A 63 -20.41 -38.52 -6.80
C ILE A 63 -20.41 -39.44 -8.01
N LEU A 64 -19.72 -39.07 -9.10
CA LEU A 64 -19.60 -39.92 -10.29
C LEU A 64 -18.96 -41.27 -9.97
N LEU A 65 -17.89 -41.29 -9.19
CA LEU A 65 -17.28 -42.55 -8.73
C LEU A 65 -18.25 -43.41 -7.93
N GLY A 66 -19.05 -42.79 -7.06
CA GLY A 66 -20.10 -43.48 -6.31
C GLY A 66 -21.15 -44.12 -7.21
N LEU A 67 -21.59 -43.41 -8.26
CA LEU A 67 -22.58 -43.92 -9.23
C LEU A 67 -22.08 -45.13 -10.04
N PHE A 68 -20.76 -45.23 -10.27
CA PHE A 68 -20.13 -46.38 -10.92
C PHE A 68 -19.65 -47.45 -9.94
N GLU A 69 -19.98 -47.33 -8.66
CA GLU A 69 -19.55 -48.25 -7.59
C GLU A 69 -18.02 -48.40 -7.50
N VAL A 70 -17.27 -47.35 -7.87
CA VAL A 70 -15.79 -47.35 -7.86
C VAL A 70 -15.27 -46.90 -6.50
N ASN A 71 -14.38 -47.71 -5.92
CA ASN A 71 -13.60 -47.32 -4.74
C ASN A 71 -12.34 -46.57 -5.18
N TYR A 72 -12.08 -45.42 -4.54
CA TYR A 72 -10.87 -44.63 -4.74
C TYR A 72 -10.05 -44.61 -3.45
N LEU A 73 -8.78 -45.01 -3.54
CA LEU A 73 -7.90 -45.20 -2.38
C LEU A 73 -8.51 -46.09 -1.27
N GLY A 74 -9.32 -47.08 -1.66
CA GLY A 74 -10.00 -47.97 -0.72
C GLY A 74 -11.29 -47.41 -0.09
N PHE A 75 -11.68 -46.17 -0.42
CA PHE A 75 -12.91 -45.56 0.06
C PHE A 75 -13.99 -45.51 -1.02
N ASN A 76 -15.24 -45.68 -0.60
CA ASN A 76 -16.39 -45.54 -1.48
C ASN A 76 -16.54 -44.08 -1.97
N GLY A 77 -16.87 -43.90 -3.26
CA GLY A 77 -17.05 -42.58 -3.86
C GLY A 77 -18.05 -41.67 -3.13
N PHE A 78 -19.20 -42.18 -2.68
CA PHE A 78 -20.16 -41.36 -1.93
C PHE A 78 -19.65 -40.93 -0.54
N LEU A 79 -18.79 -41.74 0.10
CA LEU A 79 -18.15 -41.33 1.35
C LEU A 79 -17.19 -40.16 1.10
N LEU A 80 -16.36 -40.26 0.05
CA LEU A 80 -15.42 -39.20 -0.34
C LEU A 80 -16.14 -37.93 -0.81
N ALA A 81 -17.28 -38.06 -1.49
CA ALA A 81 -18.12 -36.92 -1.87
C ALA A 81 -18.63 -36.16 -0.65
N LYS A 82 -19.08 -36.86 0.40
CA LYS A 82 -19.51 -36.24 1.66
C LYS A 82 -18.36 -35.53 2.36
N ILE A 83 -17.19 -36.17 2.48
CA ILE A 83 -16.00 -35.55 3.09
C ILE A 83 -15.62 -34.29 2.32
N SER A 84 -15.58 -34.36 0.99
CA SER A 84 -15.24 -33.24 0.13
C SER A 84 -16.25 -32.10 0.23
N ALA A 85 -17.55 -32.41 0.31
CA ALA A 85 -18.58 -31.41 0.50
C ALA A 85 -18.40 -30.65 1.82
N VAL A 86 -18.05 -31.35 2.91
CA VAL A 86 -17.74 -30.69 4.20
C VAL A 86 -16.54 -29.77 4.07
N VAL A 87 -15.46 -30.21 3.43
CA VAL A 87 -14.26 -29.38 3.21
C VAL A 87 -14.59 -28.13 2.37
N VAL A 88 -15.34 -28.28 1.28
CA VAL A 88 -15.75 -27.15 0.43
C VAL A 88 -16.67 -26.20 1.18
N CYS A 89 -17.60 -26.69 2.00
CA CYS A 89 -18.43 -25.83 2.85
C CYS A 89 -17.60 -25.01 3.84
N VAL A 90 -16.55 -25.60 4.44
CA VAL A 90 -15.61 -24.86 5.29
C VAL A 90 -14.90 -23.77 4.49
N ILE A 91 -14.44 -24.07 3.28
CA ILE A 91 -13.82 -23.09 2.38
C ILE A 91 -14.80 -21.94 2.06
N PHE A 92 -16.06 -22.24 1.75
CA PHE A 92 -17.05 -21.21 1.46
C PHE A 92 -17.29 -20.26 2.62
N VAL A 93 -17.29 -20.77 3.85
CA VAL A 93 -17.44 -19.94 5.05
C VAL A 93 -16.17 -19.13 5.31
N VAL A 94 -15.00 -19.78 5.36
CA VAL A 94 -13.71 -19.16 5.72
C VAL A 94 -13.31 -18.07 4.73
N PHE A 95 -13.56 -18.28 3.44
CA PHE A 95 -13.20 -17.33 2.37
C PHE A 95 -14.37 -16.46 1.92
N GLY A 96 -15.52 -16.50 2.61
CA GLY A 96 -16.62 -15.56 2.39
C GLY A 96 -17.50 -15.80 1.15
N TYR A 97 -17.31 -16.90 0.40
CA TYR A 97 -18.18 -17.24 -0.75
C TYR A 97 -19.66 -17.39 -0.35
N SER A 98 -19.92 -17.89 0.86
CA SER A 98 -21.29 -17.97 1.40
C SER A 98 -21.93 -16.58 1.50
N SER A 99 -21.19 -15.60 2.02
CA SER A 99 -21.66 -14.22 2.15
C SER A 99 -21.88 -13.58 0.78
N LEU A 100 -20.94 -13.76 -0.16
CA LEU A 100 -21.06 -13.26 -1.54
C LEU A 100 -22.35 -13.78 -2.20
N PHE A 101 -22.62 -15.08 -2.05
CA PHE A 101 -23.81 -15.71 -2.60
C PHE A 101 -25.09 -15.22 -1.92
N ILE A 102 -25.11 -15.11 -0.59
CA ILE A 102 -26.26 -14.61 0.17
C ILE A 102 -26.60 -13.17 -0.25
N ASN A 103 -25.59 -12.30 -0.35
CA ASN A 103 -25.77 -10.91 -0.78
C ASN A 103 -26.34 -10.86 -2.20
N MET A 104 -25.77 -11.65 -3.11
CA MET A 104 -26.27 -11.80 -4.48
C MET A 104 -27.74 -12.24 -4.54
N VAL A 105 -28.16 -13.21 -3.72
CA VAL A 105 -29.55 -13.68 -3.65
C VAL A 105 -30.48 -12.59 -3.09
N LYS A 106 -29.99 -11.81 -2.11
CA LYS A 106 -30.72 -10.66 -1.55
C LYS A 106 -30.76 -9.44 -2.49
N GLY A 107 -29.98 -9.44 -3.58
CA GLY A 107 -29.81 -8.28 -4.45
C GLY A 107 -28.91 -7.20 -3.88
N VAL A 108 -28.12 -7.52 -2.85
CA VAL A 108 -27.15 -6.62 -2.21
C VAL A 108 -25.81 -6.74 -2.94
N PRO A 109 -25.20 -5.64 -3.40
CA PRO A 109 -23.88 -5.68 -3.98
C PRO A 109 -22.81 -6.00 -2.93
N ASN A 110 -21.82 -6.75 -3.35
CA ASN A 110 -20.63 -7.13 -2.60
C ASN A 110 -19.52 -6.07 -2.64
N SER A 111 -19.67 -5.00 -3.44
CA SER A 111 -18.76 -3.87 -3.45
C SER A 111 -19.49 -2.52 -3.34
N GLY A 112 -18.81 -1.54 -2.70
CA GLY A 112 -19.30 -0.17 -2.59
C GLY A 112 -20.53 -0.02 -1.69
N TYR A 113 -21.17 1.14 -1.76
CA TYR A 113 -22.39 1.44 -1.01
C TYR A 113 -23.65 1.09 -1.82
N ALA A 114 -24.70 0.66 -1.13
CA ALA A 114 -26.02 0.48 -1.74
C ALA A 114 -27.14 0.57 -0.72
N VAL A 115 -28.33 0.97 -1.17
CA VAL A 115 -29.56 0.90 -0.40
C VAL A 115 -30.45 -0.17 -1.02
N VAL A 116 -30.81 -1.19 -0.24
CA VAL A 116 -31.64 -2.32 -0.68
C VAL A 116 -32.69 -2.61 0.39
N ASN A 117 -33.98 -2.56 0.04
CA ASN A 117 -35.11 -2.82 0.94
C ASN A 117 -35.03 -2.01 2.26
N ASP A 118 -34.91 -0.69 2.15
CA ASP A 118 -34.79 0.24 3.30
C ASP A 118 -33.62 -0.07 4.24
N THR A 119 -32.58 -0.72 3.74
CA THR A 119 -31.37 -1.03 4.49
C THR A 119 -30.15 -0.59 3.70
N VAL A 120 -29.22 0.09 4.38
CA VAL A 120 -27.97 0.55 3.80
C VAL A 120 -26.90 -0.53 3.96
N TYR A 121 -26.10 -0.74 2.92
CA TYR A 121 -24.99 -1.69 2.90
C TYR A 121 -23.70 -1.05 2.43
N PHE A 122 -22.57 -1.56 2.92
CA PHE A 122 -21.24 -1.33 2.38
C PHE A 122 -20.54 -2.68 2.13
N SER A 123 -20.23 -2.95 0.87
CA SER A 123 -19.60 -4.20 0.41
C SER A 123 -20.27 -5.44 1.01
N GLY A 124 -21.61 -5.49 0.93
CA GLY A 124 -22.42 -6.58 1.45
C GLY A 124 -22.72 -6.56 2.96
N ASN A 125 -22.12 -5.66 3.73
CA ASN A 125 -22.33 -5.56 5.17
C ASN A 125 -23.34 -4.47 5.50
N GLU A 126 -24.27 -4.76 6.39
CA GLU A 126 -25.33 -3.84 6.81
C GLU A 126 -24.79 -2.69 7.66
N LEU A 127 -25.24 -1.47 7.38
CA LEU A 127 -24.99 -0.25 8.16
C LEU A 127 -26.24 0.07 8.98
N THR A 128 -26.34 -0.51 10.18
CA THR A 128 -27.56 -0.45 11.01
C THR A 128 -27.94 0.94 11.51
N GLU A 129 -26.99 1.87 11.56
CA GLU A 129 -27.21 3.24 12.04
C GLU A 129 -27.43 4.25 10.90
N ALA A 130 -27.33 3.81 9.65
CA ALA A 130 -27.52 4.69 8.50
C ALA A 130 -29.00 4.90 8.21
N ASP A 131 -29.33 6.12 7.79
CA ASP A 131 -30.68 6.48 7.38
C ASP A 131 -30.85 6.21 5.87
N PRO A 132 -31.63 5.20 5.46
CA PRO A 132 -31.77 4.81 4.06
C PRO A 132 -32.51 5.88 3.22
N ASP A 133 -33.42 6.64 3.82
CA ASP A 133 -34.25 7.62 3.12
C ASP A 133 -33.47 8.85 2.66
N SER A 134 -32.40 9.19 3.39
CA SER A 134 -31.52 10.33 3.10
C SER A 134 -30.12 9.94 2.64
N PHE A 135 -29.89 8.64 2.41
CA PHE A 135 -28.57 8.12 2.05
C PHE A 135 -28.13 8.58 0.66
N THR A 136 -26.93 9.13 0.58
CA THR A 136 -26.32 9.66 -0.63
C THR A 136 -24.92 9.07 -0.79
N THR A 137 -24.63 8.59 -1.99
CA THR A 137 -23.31 8.08 -2.39
C THR A 137 -22.66 9.03 -3.37
N TYR A 138 -21.33 9.01 -3.44
CA TYR A 138 -20.58 9.94 -4.28
C TYR A 138 -19.89 9.20 -5.42
N ASP A 139 -20.17 9.60 -6.67
CA ASP A 139 -19.56 8.97 -7.84
C ASP A 139 -18.26 9.69 -8.22
N ARG A 140 -17.21 8.92 -8.55
CA ARG A 140 -15.93 9.46 -9.04
C ARG A 140 -16.07 10.37 -10.25
N GLN A 141 -17.08 10.18 -11.12
CA GLN A 141 -17.26 11.04 -12.30
C GLN A 141 -17.56 12.49 -11.92
N ASP A 142 -18.12 12.71 -10.72
CA ASP A 142 -18.39 14.05 -10.19
C ASP A 142 -17.12 14.74 -9.65
N TYR A 143 -16.01 14.00 -9.52
CA TYR A 143 -14.76 14.46 -8.91
C TYR A 143 -13.55 14.12 -9.78
N GLU A 144 -13.57 14.48 -11.06
CA GLU A 144 -12.45 14.28 -12.01
C GLU A 144 -11.95 12.83 -12.12
N ASN A 145 -12.85 11.85 -11.93
CA ASN A 145 -12.55 10.42 -11.85
C ASN A 145 -11.70 9.99 -10.64
N GLU A 146 -11.68 10.79 -9.58
CA GLU A 146 -11.01 10.45 -8.32
C GLU A 146 -11.66 9.20 -7.69
N HIS A 147 -10.90 8.10 -7.70
CA HIS A 147 -11.39 6.78 -7.32
C HIS A 147 -11.82 6.70 -5.85
N SER A 148 -11.25 7.55 -4.98
CA SER A 148 -11.63 7.56 -3.58
C SER A 148 -13.04 8.09 -3.32
N ALA A 149 -13.67 8.81 -4.26
CA ALA A 149 -15.01 9.36 -4.07
C ALA A 149 -16.05 8.29 -3.70
N SER A 150 -16.03 7.13 -4.37
CA SER A 150 -16.96 6.01 -4.10
C SER A 150 -16.78 5.35 -2.73
N LEU A 151 -15.73 5.71 -2.00
CA LEU A 151 -15.47 5.25 -0.64
C LEU A 151 -16.21 6.07 0.42
N TYR A 152 -16.83 7.18 0.00
CA TYR A 152 -17.59 8.06 0.87
C TYR A 152 -19.10 7.93 0.62
N ALA A 153 -19.86 8.20 1.65
CA ALA A 153 -21.31 8.35 1.60
C ALA A 153 -21.77 9.24 2.76
N SER A 154 -23.02 9.71 2.72
CA SER A 154 -23.61 10.46 3.81
C SER A 154 -25.10 10.24 3.91
N ASP A 155 -25.65 10.51 5.08
CA ASP A 155 -27.09 10.67 5.27
C ASP A 155 -27.36 11.95 6.07
N LYS A 156 -28.61 12.19 6.46
CA LYS A 156 -29.01 13.40 7.21
C LYS A 156 -28.37 13.55 8.60
N HIS A 157 -27.68 12.53 9.11
CA HIS A 157 -27.09 12.47 10.46
C HIS A 157 -25.59 12.16 10.47
N SER A 158 -25.07 11.53 9.44
CA SER A 158 -23.76 10.90 9.44
C SER A 158 -23.03 11.05 8.12
N PHE A 159 -21.72 11.18 8.20
CA PHE A 159 -20.79 11.05 7.09
C PHE A 159 -20.03 9.72 7.23
N TYR A 160 -19.79 9.04 6.12
CA TYR A 160 -19.21 7.70 6.10
C TYR A 160 -17.98 7.64 5.22
N TYR A 161 -17.01 6.83 5.64
CA TYR A 161 -15.83 6.46 4.89
C TYR A 161 -15.56 4.96 5.06
N PHE A 162 -15.45 4.21 3.96
CA PHE A 162 -15.29 2.74 3.97
C PHE A 162 -16.33 2.01 4.83
N GLY A 163 -17.60 2.38 4.68
CA GLY A 163 -18.71 1.78 5.43
C GLY A 163 -18.75 2.12 6.92
N LYS A 164 -17.83 2.96 7.42
CA LYS A 164 -17.77 3.37 8.82
C LYS A 164 -18.17 4.82 8.96
N ARG A 165 -18.93 5.12 10.01
CA ARG A 165 -19.28 6.49 10.38
C ARG A 165 -18.02 7.24 10.79
N VAL A 166 -17.82 8.43 10.22
CA VAL A 166 -16.76 9.37 10.61
C VAL A 166 -17.26 10.17 11.81
N GLY A 167 -16.55 10.08 12.93
CA GLY A 167 -16.95 10.70 14.19
C GLY A 167 -16.97 12.22 14.12
N ASN A 168 -17.94 12.84 14.79
CA ASN A 168 -18.07 14.29 14.98
C ASN A 168 -18.19 15.14 13.70
N VAL A 169 -18.43 14.53 12.54
CA VAL A 169 -18.71 15.27 11.30
C VAL A 169 -20.18 15.67 11.26
N ASP A 170 -20.44 16.95 11.01
CA ASP A 170 -21.78 17.44 10.67
C ASP A 170 -22.06 17.10 9.20
N SER A 171 -23.06 16.25 8.95
CA SER A 171 -23.39 15.80 7.59
C SER A 171 -24.19 16.83 6.78
N ARG A 172 -24.59 17.94 7.38
CA ARG A 172 -25.30 19.02 6.67
C ARG A 172 -24.37 19.71 5.66
N ASN A 173 -24.88 19.90 4.45
CA ASN A 173 -24.19 20.64 3.38
C ASN A 173 -22.80 20.11 3.03
N ILE A 174 -22.55 18.81 3.22
CA ILE A 174 -21.27 18.21 2.84
C ILE A 174 -21.07 18.31 1.32
N THR A 175 -19.90 18.80 0.93
CA THR A 175 -19.47 18.90 -0.47
C THR A 175 -18.03 18.43 -0.62
N GLY A 176 -17.76 17.66 -1.66
CA GLY A 176 -16.41 17.23 -2.03
C GLY A 176 -15.75 18.24 -2.95
N ARG A 177 -14.46 18.50 -2.76
CA ARG A 177 -13.64 19.32 -3.67
C ARG A 177 -12.21 18.80 -3.71
N LEU A 178 -11.66 18.72 -4.92
CA LEU A 178 -10.26 18.42 -5.13
C LEU A 178 -9.40 19.64 -4.81
N ILE A 179 -8.41 19.44 -3.94
CA ILE A 179 -7.38 20.43 -3.63
C ILE A 179 -6.04 19.77 -3.94
N GLY A 180 -5.37 20.24 -4.98
CA GLY A 180 -4.26 19.50 -5.60
C GLY A 180 -4.79 18.20 -6.23
N HIS A 181 -4.24 17.06 -5.81
CA HIS A 181 -4.68 15.73 -6.25
C HIS A 181 -5.46 14.97 -5.16
N THR A 182 -5.90 15.66 -4.11
CA THR A 182 -6.54 15.04 -2.95
C THR A 182 -7.98 15.50 -2.82
N LEU A 183 -8.90 14.56 -2.65
CA LEU A 183 -10.32 14.84 -2.39
C LEU A 183 -10.53 15.14 -0.91
N TYR A 184 -10.92 16.39 -0.64
CA TYR A 184 -11.35 16.84 0.68
C TYR A 184 -12.86 17.03 0.69
N TRP A 185 -13.45 16.85 1.87
CA TRP A 185 -14.86 17.11 2.12
C TRP A 185 -15.01 18.33 3.02
N PHE A 186 -16.04 19.12 2.75
CA PHE A 186 -16.27 20.40 3.39
C PHE A 186 -17.72 20.50 3.82
N ASN A 187 -17.96 21.05 5.01
CA ASN A 187 -19.24 21.65 5.37
C ASN A 187 -19.00 23.11 5.82
N ASP A 188 -20.01 23.74 6.42
CA ASP A 188 -19.93 25.14 6.85
C ASP A 188 -18.86 25.41 7.92
N THR A 189 -18.34 24.38 8.59
CA THR A 189 -17.43 24.54 9.75
C THR A 189 -16.22 23.60 9.75
N GLN A 190 -16.21 22.56 8.92
CA GLN A 190 -15.23 21.48 8.97
C GLN A 190 -14.62 21.20 7.60
N VAL A 191 -13.32 20.91 7.61
CA VAL A 191 -12.61 20.26 6.52
C VAL A 191 -12.34 18.82 6.95
N ILE A 192 -12.64 17.86 6.09
CA ILE A 192 -12.53 16.44 6.37
C ILE A 192 -11.66 15.80 5.29
N LEU A 193 -10.70 14.99 5.72
CA LEU A 193 -9.89 14.15 4.85
C LEU A 193 -10.04 12.71 5.32
N ARG A 194 -10.51 11.82 4.44
CA ARG A 194 -10.72 10.39 4.77
C ARG A 194 -11.65 10.24 5.98
N ASN A 195 -11.15 9.70 7.08
CA ASN A 195 -11.87 9.49 8.33
C ASN A 195 -11.54 10.50 9.42
N GLN A 196 -10.90 11.64 9.08
CA GLN A 196 -10.47 12.64 10.06
C GLN A 196 -10.98 14.04 9.72
N ILE A 197 -11.34 14.79 10.76
CA ILE A 197 -11.57 16.23 10.66
C ILE A 197 -10.22 16.91 10.82
N ILE A 198 -9.88 17.81 9.90
CA ILE A 198 -8.65 18.61 9.98
C ILE A 198 -8.88 19.71 11.00
N GLU A 199 -8.24 19.58 12.16
CA GLU A 199 -8.47 20.49 13.28
C GLU A 199 -8.06 21.93 12.96
N ALA A 200 -8.91 22.89 13.37
CA ALA A 200 -8.73 24.32 13.15
C ALA A 200 -8.63 24.77 11.68
N ALA A 201 -8.95 23.89 10.73
CA ALA A 201 -9.01 24.26 9.32
C ALA A 201 -10.27 25.06 9.02
N ASN A 202 -10.11 26.19 8.33
CA ASN A 202 -11.22 26.99 7.84
C ASN A 202 -11.69 26.50 6.47
N PRO A 203 -12.92 25.96 6.34
CA PRO A 203 -13.44 25.41 5.08
C PRO A 203 -13.49 26.42 3.93
N HIS A 204 -13.70 27.70 4.25
CA HIS A 204 -13.88 28.75 3.26
C HIS A 204 -12.57 29.24 2.62
N THR A 205 -11.44 29.03 3.31
CA THR A 205 -10.12 29.52 2.89
C THR A 205 -9.13 28.38 2.62
N PHE A 206 -9.52 27.12 2.88
CA PHE A 206 -8.66 25.95 2.69
C PHE A 206 -8.22 25.80 1.22
N ALA A 207 -6.91 25.76 1.01
CA ALA A 207 -6.29 25.71 -0.31
C ALA A 207 -4.96 24.94 -0.30
N SER A 208 -4.49 24.53 -1.48
CA SER A 208 -3.21 23.83 -1.65
C SER A 208 -2.05 24.81 -1.64
N ILE A 209 -0.92 24.41 -1.03
CA ILE A 209 0.39 25.01 -1.28
C ILE A 209 1.08 24.23 -2.40
N ASP A 210 1.18 22.91 -2.24
CA ASP A 210 1.75 21.95 -3.20
C ASP A 210 1.33 20.52 -2.80
N GLU A 211 1.22 19.56 -3.73
CA GLU A 211 0.84 18.14 -3.51
C GLU A 211 -0.02 17.86 -2.25
N ASN A 212 0.63 17.47 -1.13
CA ASN A 212 0.02 17.11 0.16
C ASN A 212 0.02 18.24 1.21
N TRP A 213 0.63 19.38 0.86
CA TRP A 213 0.68 20.59 1.65
C TRP A 213 -0.50 21.48 1.36
N SER A 214 -1.18 21.89 2.42
CA SER A 214 -2.32 22.80 2.34
C SER A 214 -2.24 23.86 3.43
N TYR A 215 -3.06 24.88 3.30
CA TYR A 215 -3.23 25.89 4.33
C TYR A 215 -4.68 26.29 4.44
N SER A 216 -5.01 26.91 5.57
CA SER A 216 -6.21 27.72 5.71
C SER A 216 -5.90 28.98 6.50
N GLU A 217 -6.73 30.00 6.29
CA GLU A 217 -6.59 31.31 6.90
C GLU A 217 -7.83 31.63 7.73
N THR A 218 -7.63 32.20 8.91
CA THR A 218 -8.70 32.70 9.78
C THR A 218 -8.24 33.98 10.47
N ASP A 219 -8.95 35.09 10.24
CA ASP A 219 -8.70 36.39 10.87
C ASP A 219 -7.25 36.91 10.69
N GLY A 220 -6.63 36.63 9.55
CA GLY A 220 -5.26 36.97 9.19
C GLY A 220 -4.20 35.96 9.67
N GLU A 221 -4.59 34.92 10.40
CA GLU A 221 -3.69 33.84 10.82
C GLU A 221 -3.73 32.68 9.81
N TYR A 222 -2.55 32.32 9.31
CA TYR A 222 -2.39 31.19 8.39
C TYR A 222 -1.93 29.95 9.15
N ILE A 223 -2.59 28.83 8.89
CA ILE A 223 -2.24 27.52 9.42
C ILE A 223 -1.86 26.62 8.24
N ILE A 224 -0.72 25.94 8.36
CA ILE A 224 -0.22 24.98 7.37
C ILE A 224 -0.52 23.55 7.83
N TYR A 225 -0.86 22.69 6.88
CA TYR A 225 -1.15 21.28 7.09
C TYR A 225 -0.34 20.42 6.12
N TYR A 226 0.04 19.23 6.59
CA TYR A 226 0.49 18.13 5.76
C TYR A 226 -0.53 17.00 5.86
N GLY A 227 -1.29 16.75 4.79
CA GLY A 227 -2.46 15.87 4.85
C GLY A 227 -3.51 16.39 5.82
N ASP A 228 -3.83 15.60 6.85
CA ASP A 228 -4.75 15.92 7.94
C ASP A 228 -4.08 16.53 9.18
N GLU A 229 -2.75 16.62 9.19
CA GLU A 229 -1.99 17.07 10.35
C GLU A 229 -1.59 18.55 10.25
N ARG A 230 -1.89 19.31 11.31
CA ARG A 230 -1.48 20.72 11.44
C ARG A 230 -0.02 20.84 11.87
N LEU A 231 0.76 21.65 11.16
CA LEU A 231 2.11 21.99 11.59
C LEU A 231 2.09 22.94 12.80
N LYS A 232 2.89 22.63 13.81
CA LYS A 232 3.09 23.47 15.00
C LYS A 232 4.52 23.31 15.54
N PRO A 233 5.33 24.39 15.62
CA PRO A 233 5.16 25.71 14.98
C PRO A 233 5.34 25.68 13.45
N ALA A 234 4.81 26.68 12.74
CA ALA A 234 5.11 26.95 11.33
C ALA A 234 4.89 28.41 10.95
N GLU A 235 5.75 28.93 10.07
CA GLU A 235 5.72 30.31 9.59
C GLU A 235 5.36 30.43 8.11
N PHE A 236 4.09 30.75 7.84
CA PHE A 236 3.50 30.77 6.51
C PHE A 236 4.28 31.62 5.48
N ASP A 237 4.64 32.86 5.83
CA ASP A 237 5.29 33.80 4.90
C ASP A 237 6.64 33.31 4.34
N SER A 238 7.34 32.45 5.09
CA SER A 238 8.63 31.90 4.69
C SER A 238 8.56 30.41 4.30
N PHE A 239 7.38 29.82 4.37
CA PHE A 239 7.18 28.40 4.12
C PHE A 239 7.41 28.07 2.65
N LYS A 240 8.22 27.05 2.41
CA LYS A 240 8.59 26.59 1.07
C LYS A 240 8.66 25.08 1.04
N VAL A 241 7.85 24.48 0.19
CA VAL A 241 7.96 23.06 -0.17
C VAL A 241 9.25 22.86 -0.97
N LEU A 242 10.03 21.85 -0.59
CA LEU A 242 11.33 21.56 -1.19
C LEU A 242 11.19 20.43 -2.22
N PHE A 243 10.82 19.24 -1.77
CA PHE A 243 10.58 18.05 -2.61
C PHE A 243 9.88 16.97 -1.77
N ARG A 244 9.03 16.14 -2.39
CA ARG A 244 8.27 15.09 -1.67
C ARG A 244 7.58 15.70 -0.43
N ALA A 245 7.76 15.08 0.74
CA ALA A 245 7.25 15.56 2.02
C ALA A 245 8.20 16.53 2.75
N TYR A 246 9.30 16.98 2.13
CA TYR A 246 10.18 17.97 2.74
C TYR A 246 9.71 19.39 2.45
N ALA A 247 9.67 20.20 3.49
CA ALA A 247 9.46 21.64 3.40
C ALA A 247 10.32 22.35 4.43
N LYS A 248 10.49 23.66 4.31
CA LYS A 248 11.12 24.48 5.35
C LYS A 248 10.41 25.80 5.49
N ASP A 249 10.51 26.39 6.66
CA ASP A 249 10.32 27.83 6.84
C ASP A 249 11.65 28.49 7.24
N LYS A 250 11.64 29.72 7.75
CA LYS A 250 12.87 30.41 8.16
C LYS A 250 13.51 29.83 9.43
N SER A 251 12.80 29.00 10.19
CA SER A 251 13.18 28.51 11.51
C SER A 251 13.17 26.98 11.67
N HIS A 252 12.41 26.24 10.87
CA HIS A 252 12.33 24.78 10.93
C HIS A 252 12.39 24.11 9.55
N LEU A 253 13.03 22.94 9.52
CA LEU A 253 12.94 21.98 8.43
C LEU A 253 11.88 20.93 8.80
N TYR A 254 11.05 20.56 7.85
CA TYR A 254 9.94 19.64 8.04
C TYR A 254 10.09 18.41 7.16
N TYR A 255 9.64 17.26 7.67
CA TYR A 255 9.28 16.09 6.87
C TYR A 255 7.88 15.63 7.28
N GLY A 256 6.90 15.82 6.40
CA GLY A 256 5.50 15.74 6.79
C GLY A 256 5.17 16.80 7.85
N ALA A 257 4.49 16.42 8.94
CA ALA A 257 4.22 17.33 10.06
C ALA A 257 5.37 17.42 11.08
N ASP A 258 6.41 16.58 10.97
CA ASP A 258 7.51 16.52 11.92
C ASP A 258 8.54 17.63 11.65
N ILE A 259 9.05 18.24 12.72
CA ILE A 259 10.27 19.07 12.67
C ILE A 259 11.48 18.15 12.77
N ILE A 260 12.39 18.29 11.81
CA ILE A 260 13.61 17.47 11.67
C ILE A 260 14.84 18.38 11.64
N ALA A 261 16.01 17.81 11.96
CA ALA A 261 17.30 18.53 11.95
C ALA A 261 17.22 19.95 12.56
N PRO A 262 16.76 20.10 13.82
CA PRO A 262 16.53 21.42 14.45
C PRO A 262 17.79 22.30 14.54
N GLU A 263 18.98 21.70 14.38
CA GLU A 263 20.27 22.38 14.35
C GLU A 263 20.61 23.04 12.99
N ALA A 264 19.81 22.82 11.95
CA ALA A 264 20.10 23.29 10.60
C ALA A 264 20.03 24.81 10.44
N ASP A 265 21.02 25.40 9.77
CA ASP A 265 20.99 26.81 9.34
C ASP A 265 20.13 26.94 8.07
N LEU A 266 18.85 27.23 8.25
CA LEU A 266 17.88 27.30 7.15
C LEU A 266 18.07 28.49 6.22
N LYS A 267 18.85 29.50 6.62
CA LYS A 267 19.19 30.62 5.75
C LYS A 267 20.14 30.18 4.64
N THR A 268 21.02 29.23 4.93
CA THR A 268 22.00 28.66 3.99
C THR A 268 21.64 27.26 3.49
N PHE A 269 20.59 26.65 4.04
CA PHE A 269 20.16 25.30 3.69
C PHE A 269 19.73 25.16 2.22
N GLU A 270 20.40 24.26 1.51
CA GLU A 270 20.13 23.90 0.11
C GLU A 270 20.22 22.39 -0.12
N ILE A 271 19.41 21.88 -1.05
CA ILE A 271 19.47 20.48 -1.46
C ILE A 271 20.62 20.30 -2.45
N LEU A 272 21.46 19.30 -2.23
CA LEU A 272 22.71 19.12 -2.96
C LEU A 272 22.60 18.18 -4.16
N THR A 273 21.91 17.05 -4.00
CA THR A 273 22.08 15.93 -4.93
C THR A 273 20.96 15.81 -5.93
N THR A 274 21.30 15.23 -7.09
CA THR A 274 20.37 15.00 -8.21
C THR A 274 19.21 14.08 -7.80
N HIS A 275 19.42 13.24 -6.77
CA HIS A 275 18.44 12.31 -6.23
C HIS A 275 17.79 12.78 -4.92
N TYR A 276 18.07 14.01 -4.47
CA TYR A 276 17.51 14.62 -3.27
C TYR A 276 17.76 13.80 -1.98
N GLU A 277 18.93 13.18 -1.88
CA GLU A 277 19.34 12.34 -0.74
C GLU A 277 20.20 13.10 0.27
N PHE A 278 20.81 14.22 -0.15
CA PHE A 278 21.62 15.05 0.74
C PHE A 278 21.28 16.54 0.59
N ALA A 279 21.40 17.25 1.70
CA ALA A 279 21.37 18.70 1.75
C ALA A 279 22.62 19.22 2.47
N ARG A 280 22.87 20.52 2.35
CA ARG A 280 23.86 21.19 3.19
C ARG A 280 23.33 22.48 3.74
N ASP A 281 23.90 22.88 4.86
CA ASP A 281 23.97 24.28 5.25
C ASP A 281 25.43 24.73 5.31
N ILE A 282 25.70 25.88 5.91
CA ILE A 282 27.06 26.43 6.04
C ILE A 282 28.00 25.57 6.91
N ASN A 283 27.46 24.75 7.82
CA ASN A 283 28.23 24.00 8.81
C ASN A 283 28.24 22.49 8.55
N ASN A 284 27.17 21.92 8.00
CA ASN A 284 26.89 20.49 7.98
C ASN A 284 26.39 20.00 6.62
N ILE A 285 26.56 18.69 6.40
CA ILE A 285 25.85 17.93 5.39
C ILE A 285 24.80 17.08 6.08
N TYR A 286 23.59 17.04 5.53
CA TYR A 286 22.46 16.28 6.04
C TYR A 286 22.15 15.11 5.12
N TYR A 287 21.90 13.94 5.70
CA TYR A 287 21.31 12.80 4.99
C TYR A 287 19.79 12.84 5.12
N LEU A 288 19.09 12.92 3.99
CA LEU A 288 17.65 13.13 3.92
C LEU A 288 16.90 11.79 3.93
N SER A 289 16.72 11.23 5.12
CA SER A 289 16.09 9.92 5.36
C SER A 289 14.70 10.00 6.02
N GLY A 290 13.85 10.90 5.53
CA GLY A 290 12.52 11.16 6.09
C GLY A 290 12.58 11.77 7.48
N SER A 291 11.76 11.25 8.41
CA SER A 291 11.75 11.70 9.82
C SER A 291 13.09 11.49 10.54
N GLU A 292 13.95 10.59 10.04
CA GLU A 292 15.29 10.30 10.60
C GLU A 292 16.39 11.21 9.99
N THR A 293 16.02 12.31 9.34
CA THR A 293 16.98 13.24 8.75
C THR A 293 17.90 13.83 9.82
N HIS A 294 19.22 13.75 9.59
CA HIS A 294 20.23 14.18 10.55
C HIS A 294 21.50 14.69 9.84
N ALA A 295 22.26 15.53 10.54
CA ALA A 295 23.61 15.90 10.11
C ALA A 295 24.55 14.69 10.16
N VAL A 296 25.38 14.54 9.13
CA VAL A 296 26.42 13.50 9.04
C VAL A 296 27.70 14.03 9.70
N GLU A 297 28.08 13.45 10.84
CA GLU A 297 29.23 13.91 11.60
C GLU A 297 30.55 13.80 10.82
N GLY A 298 31.34 14.88 10.85
CA GLY A 298 32.68 14.94 10.28
C GLY A 298 32.76 15.18 8.78
N LEU A 299 31.62 15.25 8.08
CA LEU A 299 31.58 15.53 6.64
C LEU A 299 31.69 17.03 6.36
N ASP A 300 32.69 17.47 5.60
CA ASP A 300 32.93 18.89 5.30
C ASP A 300 32.04 19.39 4.14
N PRO A 301 31.10 20.32 4.41
CA PRO A 301 30.15 20.80 3.40
C PRO A 301 30.79 21.56 2.24
N ASN A 302 32.00 22.10 2.42
CA ASN A 302 32.71 22.85 1.38
C ASN A 302 33.42 21.95 0.38
N THR A 303 33.74 20.71 0.78
CA THR A 303 34.47 19.75 -0.06
C THR A 303 33.70 18.49 -0.37
N PHE A 304 32.42 18.45 0.04
CA PHE A 304 31.48 17.38 -0.27
C PHE A 304 31.42 17.09 -1.77
N LYS A 305 31.48 15.80 -2.11
CA LYS A 305 31.31 15.28 -3.45
C LYS A 305 30.54 13.98 -3.40
N GLU A 306 29.42 13.96 -4.12
CA GLU A 306 28.73 12.72 -4.45
C GLU A 306 29.53 11.97 -5.53
N LEU A 307 29.71 10.67 -5.32
CA LEU A 307 30.27 9.75 -6.32
C LEU A 307 29.16 8.83 -6.81
N LYS A 308 29.50 7.90 -7.71
CA LYS A 308 28.54 6.89 -8.17
C LYS A 308 28.27 5.85 -7.09
N ARG A 309 27.20 5.07 -7.28
CA ARG A 309 26.91 3.84 -6.51
C ARG A 309 26.90 4.05 -5.00
N SER A 310 26.26 5.13 -4.56
CA SER A 310 26.07 5.47 -3.15
C SER A 310 27.34 5.75 -2.35
N TYR A 311 28.46 6.02 -3.01
CA TYR A 311 29.64 6.55 -2.36
C TYR A 311 29.59 8.09 -2.34
N ILE A 312 30.03 8.67 -1.23
CA ILE A 312 30.23 10.11 -1.08
C ILE A 312 31.60 10.34 -0.43
N LYS A 313 32.17 11.52 -0.63
CA LYS A 313 33.43 11.87 0.00
C LYS A 313 33.53 13.36 0.30
N ASP A 314 34.46 13.69 1.15
CA ASP A 314 34.97 15.05 1.29
C ASP A 314 36.50 15.04 1.15
N LYS A 315 37.17 16.11 1.61
CA LYS A 315 38.65 16.18 1.61
C LYS A 315 39.32 15.20 2.59
N SER A 316 38.59 14.68 3.58
CA SER A 316 39.12 13.99 4.76
C SER A 316 38.75 12.51 4.81
N ALA A 317 37.63 12.10 4.22
CA ALA A 317 37.13 10.74 4.29
C ALA A 317 36.23 10.36 3.10
N VAL A 318 36.06 9.05 2.92
CA VAL A 318 35.10 8.45 1.98
C VAL A 318 34.06 7.71 2.81
N TYR A 319 32.82 7.75 2.35
CA TYR A 319 31.66 7.17 3.00
C TYR A 319 30.84 6.40 1.98
N TYR A 320 30.12 5.41 2.46
CA TYR A 320 29.09 4.70 1.71
C TYR A 320 27.75 4.90 2.41
N HIS A 321 26.67 5.06 1.65
CA HIS A 321 25.34 5.17 2.22
C HIS A 321 24.38 4.12 1.68
N SER A 322 23.45 3.70 2.53
CA SER A 322 22.36 2.80 2.16
C SER A 322 21.09 3.17 2.91
N TYR A 323 19.96 2.67 2.42
CA TYR A 323 18.69 2.86 3.13
C TYR A 323 18.66 2.11 4.48
N SER A 324 19.35 0.97 4.59
CA SER A 324 19.38 0.15 5.81
C SER A 324 20.31 0.69 6.88
N ASP A 325 21.48 1.18 6.49
CA ASP A 325 22.59 1.45 7.40
C ASP A 325 22.90 2.95 7.52
N GLY A 326 22.16 3.81 6.80
CA GLY A 326 22.42 5.24 6.76
C GLY A 326 23.76 5.53 6.09
N VAL A 327 24.49 6.53 6.60
CA VAL A 327 25.79 6.94 6.07
C VAL A 327 26.91 6.39 6.96
N GLN A 328 27.80 5.60 6.37
CA GLN A 328 28.90 4.94 7.07
C GLN A 328 30.25 5.41 6.53
N ARG A 329 31.16 5.78 7.43
CA ARG A 329 32.54 6.16 7.08
C ARG A 329 33.37 4.91 6.79
N ILE A 330 34.11 4.93 5.68
CA ILE A 330 35.02 3.86 5.31
C ILE A 330 36.41 4.19 5.88
N SER A 331 36.73 3.60 7.04
CA SER A 331 37.91 4.00 7.83
C SER A 331 39.26 3.81 7.12
N GLU A 332 39.40 2.76 6.32
CA GLU A 332 40.66 2.41 5.64
C GLU A 332 40.81 3.02 4.23
N ALA A 333 39.83 3.82 3.79
CA ALA A 333 39.84 4.38 2.44
C ALA A 333 40.91 5.46 2.28
N ASP A 334 41.76 5.30 1.27
CA ASP A 334 42.65 6.34 0.79
C ASP A 334 41.86 7.33 -0.06
N VAL A 335 41.46 8.45 0.56
CA VAL A 335 40.64 9.50 -0.07
C VAL A 335 41.24 9.99 -1.37
N THR A 336 42.57 10.08 -1.51
CA THR A 336 43.20 10.64 -2.72
C THR A 336 43.09 9.73 -3.94
N SER A 337 43.16 8.41 -3.73
CA SER A 337 43.17 7.40 -4.80
C SER A 337 41.86 6.65 -4.95
N PHE A 338 40.87 6.91 -4.09
CA PHE A 338 39.56 6.26 -4.14
C PHE A 338 38.80 6.59 -5.43
N VAL A 339 38.41 5.53 -6.16
CA VAL A 339 37.66 5.59 -7.41
C VAL A 339 36.51 4.60 -7.36
N VAL A 340 35.31 5.07 -7.71
CA VAL A 340 34.15 4.20 -7.92
C VAL A 340 34.17 3.68 -9.35
N THR A 341 33.97 2.38 -9.52
CA THR A 341 34.00 1.69 -10.82
C THR A 341 32.66 0.98 -11.07
N ASP A 342 32.52 0.42 -12.27
CA ASP A 342 31.50 -0.61 -12.52
C ASP A 342 31.83 -1.87 -11.71
N TYR A 343 30.88 -2.81 -11.65
CA TYR A 343 31.06 -4.05 -10.90
C TYR A 343 32.11 -4.91 -11.61
N ASP A 344 33.15 -5.31 -10.88
CA ASP A 344 34.17 -6.22 -11.35
C ASP A 344 33.92 -7.63 -10.79
N GLU A 345 33.70 -8.60 -11.67
CA GLU A 345 33.47 -10.00 -11.28
C GLU A 345 34.71 -10.69 -10.70
N THR A 346 35.91 -10.25 -11.07
CA THR A 346 37.17 -10.87 -10.62
C THR A 346 37.43 -10.55 -9.16
N THR A 347 37.31 -9.27 -8.80
CA THR A 347 37.56 -8.77 -7.43
C THR A 347 36.28 -8.68 -6.60
N HIS A 348 35.11 -8.92 -7.20
CA HIS A 348 33.79 -8.76 -6.57
C HIS A 348 33.58 -7.36 -5.98
N SER A 349 34.05 -6.33 -6.67
CA SER A 349 34.13 -4.95 -6.14
C SER A 349 33.40 -3.92 -7.01
N ASP A 350 32.99 -2.81 -6.39
CA ASP A 350 32.38 -1.64 -7.03
C ASP A 350 33.16 -0.33 -6.84
N ALA A 351 34.22 -0.37 -6.03
CA ALA A 351 35.17 0.72 -5.89
C ALA A 351 36.54 0.18 -5.50
N GLY A 352 37.55 1.02 -5.60
CA GLY A 352 38.91 0.69 -5.19
C GLY A 352 39.73 1.93 -4.92
N ASP A 353 40.76 1.79 -4.11
CA ASP A 353 41.80 2.81 -3.91
C ASP A 353 43.19 2.20 -4.18
N LYS A 354 44.27 2.84 -3.74
CA LYS A 354 45.63 2.31 -3.95
C LYS A 354 45.93 1.03 -3.15
N ASN A 355 45.17 0.72 -2.11
CA ASN A 355 45.41 -0.36 -1.15
C ASN A 355 44.38 -1.50 -1.27
N TYR A 356 43.10 -1.19 -1.47
CA TYR A 356 41.99 -2.13 -1.32
C TYR A 356 40.95 -2.03 -2.45
N TYR A 357 40.20 -3.11 -2.62
CA TYR A 357 38.95 -3.20 -3.37
C TYR A 357 37.77 -3.21 -2.41
N TYR A 358 36.69 -2.51 -2.77
CA TYR A 358 35.50 -2.33 -1.93
C TYR A 358 34.25 -2.81 -2.65
N MET A 359 33.30 -3.34 -1.88
CA MET A 359 31.93 -3.60 -2.33
C MET A 359 30.98 -2.99 -1.32
N ARG A 360 30.18 -2.01 -1.77
CA ARG A 360 29.21 -1.31 -0.91
C ARG A 360 29.81 -0.77 0.40
N GLY A 361 30.99 -0.18 0.31
CA GLY A 361 31.72 0.38 1.45
C GLY A 361 32.60 -0.60 2.22
N GLU A 362 32.42 -1.92 2.03
CA GLU A 362 33.17 -2.94 2.75
C GLU A 362 34.40 -3.41 1.95
N ILE A 363 35.51 -3.69 2.63
CA ILE A 363 36.72 -4.23 1.97
C ILE A 363 36.46 -5.68 1.56
N VAL A 364 36.69 -6.00 0.29
CA VAL A 364 36.54 -7.37 -0.25
C VAL A 364 37.87 -8.04 -0.60
N ALA A 365 38.91 -7.25 -0.92
CA ALA A 365 40.26 -7.77 -1.18
C ALA A 365 41.32 -6.67 -1.05
N ALA A 366 42.57 -7.05 -0.74
CA ALA A 366 43.70 -6.14 -0.87
C ALA A 366 44.25 -6.14 -2.30
N LYS A 367 44.79 -5.01 -2.75
CA LYS A 367 45.47 -4.93 -4.05
C LYS A 367 46.74 -5.75 -4.13
N THR A 368 47.29 -6.19 -3.00
CA THR A 368 48.43 -7.11 -2.95
C THR A 368 48.05 -8.57 -3.23
N ASP A 369 46.75 -8.89 -3.21
CA ASP A 369 46.25 -10.25 -3.43
C ASP A 369 46.14 -10.60 -4.93
N PHE A 370 46.40 -9.61 -5.80
CA PHE A 370 46.38 -9.67 -7.26
C PHE A 370 47.65 -9.01 -7.82
#